data_AF-A0A930FI50-F1
#
_entry.id   AF-A0A930FI50-F1
#
_cell.length_a   1.000
_cell.length_b   1.000
_cell.length_c   1.000
_cell.angle_alpha   90.00
_cell.angle_beta   90.00
_cell.angle_gamma   90.00
#
_symmetry.space_group_name_H-M   'P 1'
#
loop_
_entity.id
_entity.type
_entity.pdbx_description
1 polymer ?
#
loop_
_entity_poly.entity_id
_entity_poly.type
_entity_poly.pdbx_seq_one_letter_code
_entity_poly.pdbx_strand_id
1 'polypeptide(L)'
;IAYAEKVGIKIVYEPLTIYESNVTTTSNQLLELCNHFNSPYFFAMNDIVVPYIQGENIIAFNKKLGSKLVHMHIVDSDGQSEDHYCPGYGNLPLKNFMQELMRSGYDKTVTIELVTKYLNEPSIYAKLAIDNLKEGL
;
A
#
# COMPACT_ATOMS: atom_id res chain seq x y z
N ILE A 1 -6.75 4.45 -20.13
CA ILE A 1 -5.28 4.56 -20.32
C ILE A 1 -4.92 5.55 -21.43
N ALA A 2 -5.37 5.35 -22.69
CA ALA A 2 -5.00 6.21 -23.83
C ALA A 2 -5.15 7.74 -23.58
N TYR A 3 -6.19 8.18 -22.87
CA TYR A 3 -6.33 9.60 -22.52
C TYR A 3 -5.24 10.07 -21.55
N ALA A 4 -4.92 9.28 -20.53
CA ALA A 4 -3.87 9.58 -19.55
C ALA A 4 -2.49 9.68 -20.22
N GLU A 5 -2.21 8.81 -21.20
CA GLU A 5 -1.01 8.91 -22.05
C GLU A 5 -0.97 10.21 -22.86
N LYS A 6 -2.11 10.57 -23.47
CA LYS A 6 -2.24 11.81 -24.26
C LYS A 6 -1.98 13.07 -23.41
N VAL A 7 -2.42 13.08 -22.15
CA VAL A 7 -2.27 14.24 -21.25
C VAL A 7 -1.06 14.14 -20.32
N GLY A 8 -0.28 13.06 -20.40
CA GLY A 8 0.92 12.87 -19.58
C GLY A 8 0.64 12.58 -18.09
N ILE A 9 -0.56 12.14 -17.72
CA ILE A 9 -0.93 11.82 -16.34
C ILE A 9 -0.69 10.34 -16.08
N LYS A 10 -0.01 10.02 -14.97
CA LYS A 10 0.17 8.64 -14.51
C LYS A 10 -1.07 8.19 -13.75
N ILE A 11 -1.54 6.99 -14.06
CA ILE A 11 -2.54 6.28 -13.27
C ILE A 11 -1.80 5.32 -12.36
N VAL A 12 -2.07 5.41 -11.06
CA VAL A 12 -1.60 4.46 -10.06
C VAL A 12 -2.82 3.73 -9.56
N TYR A 13 -2.86 2.41 -9.77
CA TYR A 13 -3.99 1.57 -9.40
C TYR A 13 -3.74 0.92 -8.04
N GLU A 14 -4.71 1.06 -7.16
CA GLU A 14 -4.75 0.44 -5.84
C GLU A 14 -5.60 -0.84 -5.88
N PRO A 15 -5.04 -2.02 -5.55
CA PRO A 15 -5.85 -3.19 -5.25
C PRO A 15 -6.60 -2.96 -3.93
N LEU A 16 -7.72 -3.63 -3.73
CA LEU A 16 -8.51 -3.51 -2.51
C LEU A 16 -8.64 -4.85 -1.81
N THR A 17 -9.10 -4.83 -0.56
CA THR A 17 -9.37 -6.07 0.17
C THR A 17 -10.58 -6.80 -0.41
N ILE A 18 -10.75 -8.07 -0.04
CA ILE A 18 -11.95 -8.85 -0.40
C ILE A 18 -13.24 -8.32 0.23
N TYR A 19 -13.15 -7.44 1.22
CA TYR A 19 -14.30 -6.82 1.86
C TYR A 19 -14.84 -5.64 1.05
N GLU A 20 -13.99 -5.02 0.22
CA GLU A 20 -14.31 -3.80 -0.51
C GLU A 20 -14.53 -4.05 -2.01
N SER A 21 -13.86 -5.06 -2.57
CA SER A 21 -13.88 -5.32 -4.01
C SER A 21 -13.74 -6.80 -4.33
N ASN A 22 -14.21 -7.17 -5.52
CA ASN A 22 -13.97 -8.48 -6.13
C ASN A 22 -13.17 -8.39 -7.45
N VAL A 23 -12.68 -7.20 -7.81
CA VAL A 23 -12.04 -6.95 -9.11
C VAL A 23 -10.54 -7.24 -9.06
N THR A 24 -9.82 -6.68 -8.09
CA THR A 24 -8.37 -6.87 -7.95
C THR A 24 -8.03 -6.85 -6.47
N THR A 25 -7.80 -8.05 -5.91
CA THR A 25 -7.60 -8.25 -4.47
C THR A 25 -6.32 -9.03 -4.15
N THR A 26 -5.57 -9.47 -5.17
CA THR A 26 -4.33 -10.23 -5.00
C THR A 26 -3.23 -9.67 -5.88
N SER A 27 -1.97 -9.96 -5.53
CA SER A 27 -0.81 -9.56 -6.32
C SER A 27 -0.82 -10.10 -7.76
N ASN A 28 -1.38 -11.29 -7.98
CA ASN A 28 -1.47 -11.90 -9.31
C ASN A 28 -2.45 -11.17 -10.21
N GLN A 29 -3.64 -10.84 -9.68
CA GLN A 29 -4.64 -10.07 -10.42
C GLN A 29 -4.12 -8.67 -10.76
N LEU A 30 -3.41 -8.03 -9.82
CA LEU A 30 -2.83 -6.72 -10.06
C LEU A 30 -1.73 -6.74 -11.13
N LEU A 31 -0.88 -7.77 -11.11
CA LEU A 31 0.12 -7.97 -12.16
C LEU A 31 -0.53 -8.24 -13.52
N GLU A 32 -1.59 -9.05 -13.56
CA GLU A 32 -2.37 -9.31 -14.77
C GLU A 32 -2.94 -8.00 -15.34
N LEU A 33 -3.52 -7.15 -14.49
CA LEU A 33 -4.04 -5.84 -14.91
C LEU A 33 -2.93 -4.92 -15.47
N CYS A 34 -1.76 -4.90 -14.82
CA CYS A 34 -0.60 -4.17 -15.32
C CYS A 34 -0.16 -4.65 -16.70
N ASN A 35 -0.14 -5.97 -16.92
CA ASN A 35 0.22 -6.59 -18.19
C ASN A 35 -0.84 -6.40 -19.27
N HIS A 36 -2.13 -6.39 -18.88
CA HIS A 36 -3.24 -6.16 -19.80
C HIS A 36 -3.16 -4.78 -20.46
N PHE A 37 -2.92 -3.73 -19.66
CA PHE A 37 -2.79 -2.37 -20.20
C PHE A 37 -1.42 -2.11 -20.82
N ASN A 38 -0.36 -2.75 -20.30
CA ASN A 38 1.02 -2.64 -20.77
C ASN A 38 1.46 -1.21 -21.14
N SER A 39 1.07 -0.22 -20.34
CA SER A 39 1.31 1.20 -20.63
C SER A 39 2.39 1.79 -19.73
N PRO A 40 3.25 2.70 -20.23
CA PRO A 40 4.20 3.43 -19.40
C PRO A 40 3.54 4.48 -18.49
N TYR A 41 2.23 4.71 -18.61
CA TYR A 41 1.45 5.60 -17.75
C TYR A 41 0.54 4.85 -16.78
N PHE A 42 0.55 3.52 -16.79
CA PHE A 42 -0.19 2.70 -15.83
C PHE A 42 0.78 1.99 -14.88
N PHE A 43 0.60 2.28 -13.60
CA PHE A 43 1.40 1.79 -12.49
C PHE A 43 0.46 1.22 -11.41
N ALA A 44 1.07 0.54 -10.45
CA ALA A 44 0.40 -0.04 -9.30
C ALA A 44 0.92 0.57 -8.01
N MET A 45 0.11 0.48 -6.97
CA MET A 45 0.50 0.68 -5.59
C MET A 45 0.14 -0.52 -4.73
N ASN A 46 0.67 -0.54 -3.52
CA ASN A 46 0.33 -1.54 -2.52
C ASN A 46 -0.09 -0.84 -1.23
N ASP A 47 -1.39 -0.83 -0.93
CA ASP A 47 -1.83 -0.67 0.45
C ASP A 47 -1.56 -1.97 1.18
N ILE A 48 -0.65 -1.92 2.15
CA ILE A 48 -0.10 -3.11 2.80
C ILE A 48 -1.13 -3.91 3.60
N VAL A 49 -2.31 -3.34 3.88
CA VAL A 49 -3.43 -4.08 4.48
C VAL A 49 -3.95 -5.19 3.55
N VAL A 50 -3.94 -4.95 2.24
CA VAL A 50 -4.50 -5.85 1.22
C VAL A 50 -3.76 -7.19 1.18
N PRO A 51 -2.44 -7.26 0.93
CA PRO A 51 -1.71 -8.51 1.01
C PRO A 51 -1.74 -9.12 2.42
N TYR A 52 -1.80 -8.31 3.47
CA TYR A 52 -1.78 -8.82 4.83
C TYR A 52 -3.03 -9.64 5.17
N ILE A 53 -4.23 -9.10 4.88
CA ILE A 53 -5.50 -9.81 5.07
C ILE A 53 -5.57 -11.08 4.20
N GLN A 54 -5.06 -11.00 2.97
CA GLN A 54 -5.04 -12.13 2.04
C GLN A 54 -3.98 -13.19 2.38
N GLY A 55 -3.15 -12.95 3.40
CA GLY A 55 -2.05 -13.84 3.77
C GLY A 55 -0.90 -13.87 2.75
N GLU A 56 -0.82 -12.88 1.86
CA GLU A 56 0.30 -12.71 0.94
C GLU A 56 1.51 -12.11 1.65
N ASN A 57 2.71 -12.58 1.29
CA ASN A 57 3.92 -11.92 1.75
C ASN A 57 4.09 -10.56 1.07
N ILE A 58 4.03 -9.49 1.84
CA ILE A 58 4.07 -8.09 1.36
C ILE A 58 5.35 -7.78 0.55
N ILE A 59 6.50 -8.33 0.95
CA ILE A 59 7.76 -8.13 0.21
C ILE A 59 7.74 -8.86 -1.13
N ALA A 60 7.19 -10.08 -1.17
CA ALA A 60 7.01 -10.82 -2.41
C ALA A 60 5.98 -10.14 -3.34
N PHE A 61 4.91 -9.57 -2.77
CA PHE A 61 3.95 -8.73 -3.48
C PHE A 61 4.66 -7.57 -4.18
N ASN A 62 5.48 -6.82 -3.44
CA ASN A 62 6.22 -5.68 -3.97
C ASN A 62 7.20 -6.09 -5.09
N LYS A 63 7.97 -7.16 -4.86
CA LYS A 63 8.92 -7.70 -5.85
C LYS A 63 8.24 -8.15 -7.13
N LYS A 64 7.04 -8.73 -7.03
CA LYS A 64 6.26 -9.21 -8.19
C LYS A 64 5.88 -8.07 -9.14
N LEU A 65 5.56 -6.90 -8.61
CA LEU A 65 5.22 -5.71 -9.40
C LEU A 65 6.45 -5.03 -9.99
N GLY A 66 7.63 -5.17 -9.35
CA GLY A 66 8.88 -4.61 -9.84
C GLY A 66 8.77 -3.10 -10.12
N SER A 67 9.13 -2.68 -11.34
CA SER A 67 9.08 -1.27 -11.75
C SER A 67 7.67 -0.68 -11.86
N LYS A 68 6.62 -1.51 -11.80
CA LYS A 68 5.22 -1.03 -11.77
C LYS A 68 4.81 -0.53 -10.40
N LEU A 69 5.44 -0.97 -9.31
CA LEU A 69 5.15 -0.48 -7.97
C LEU A 69 5.77 0.90 -7.77
N VAL A 70 4.94 1.93 -7.63
CA VAL A 70 5.41 3.32 -7.49
C VAL A 70 4.96 4.01 -6.21
N HIS A 71 4.04 3.41 -5.46
CA HIS A 71 3.53 3.97 -4.22
C HIS A 71 3.11 2.86 -3.25
N MET A 72 3.06 3.17 -1.95
CA MET A 72 2.46 2.32 -0.94
C MET A 72 1.70 3.16 0.10
N HIS A 73 0.57 2.64 0.56
CA HIS A 73 -0.03 3.08 1.81
C HIS A 73 0.52 2.23 2.96
N ILE A 74 0.86 2.91 4.06
CA ILE A 74 1.43 2.32 5.27
C ILE A 74 0.45 2.53 6.41
N VAL A 75 -0.07 1.42 6.92
CA VAL A 75 -1.02 1.38 8.03
C VAL A 75 -0.70 0.21 8.93
N ASP A 76 -1.27 0.19 10.12
CA ASP A 76 -1.35 -1.04 10.90
C ASP A 76 -2.68 -1.76 10.64
N SER A 77 -2.78 -3.02 11.04
CA SER A 77 -3.97 -3.83 10.81
C SER A 77 -4.11 -4.91 11.86
N ASP A 78 -5.34 -5.28 12.21
CA ASP A 78 -5.63 -6.45 13.04
C ASP A 78 -5.53 -7.78 12.27
N GLY A 79 -5.43 -7.73 10.94
CA GLY A 79 -5.36 -8.87 10.03
C GLY A 79 -6.70 -9.55 9.76
N GLN A 80 -7.81 -8.94 10.20
CA GLN A 80 -9.16 -9.52 10.13
C GLN A 80 -10.20 -8.57 9.55
N SER A 81 -9.90 -7.27 9.48
CA SER A 81 -10.75 -6.24 8.90
C SER A 81 -9.96 -5.32 7.96
N GLU A 82 -10.67 -4.66 7.05
CA GLU A 82 -10.17 -3.61 6.16
C GLU A 82 -9.83 -2.30 6.89
N ASP A 83 -9.95 -2.26 8.21
CA ASP A 83 -9.68 -1.07 8.99
C ASP A 83 -8.19 -0.69 8.96
N HIS A 84 -7.91 0.57 8.65
CA HIS A 84 -6.57 1.16 8.78
C HIS A 84 -6.32 1.60 10.22
N TYR A 85 -5.55 0.80 10.96
CA TYR A 85 -5.11 1.17 12.29
C TYR A 85 -3.91 2.13 12.22
N CYS A 86 -3.84 3.04 13.18
CA CYS A 86 -2.67 3.89 13.36
C CYS A 86 -1.43 3.00 13.56
N PRO A 87 -0.31 3.24 12.84
CA PRO A 87 0.95 2.52 13.02
C PRO A 87 1.28 2.30 14.50
N GLY A 88 1.53 1.05 14.90
CA GLY A 88 1.85 0.65 16.27
C GLY A 88 0.65 0.22 17.12
N TYR A 89 -0.57 0.27 16.59
CA TYR A 89 -1.79 -0.13 17.29
C TYR A 89 -2.45 -1.39 16.73
N GLY A 90 -1.82 -2.06 15.75
CA GLY A 90 -2.27 -3.33 15.20
C GLY A 90 -1.24 -4.45 15.36
N ASN A 91 -1.33 -5.43 14.47
CA ASN A 91 -0.58 -6.68 14.51
C ASN A 91 0.49 -6.77 13.39
N LEU A 92 0.55 -5.79 12.48
CA LEU A 92 1.56 -5.79 11.42
C LEU A 92 2.95 -5.58 12.04
N PRO A 93 3.97 -6.39 11.67
CA PRO A 93 5.34 -6.18 12.13
C PRO A 93 6.01 -5.01 11.37
N LEU A 94 5.41 -3.81 11.46
CA LEU A 94 5.73 -2.64 10.63
C LEU A 94 7.20 -2.24 10.73
N LYS A 95 7.79 -2.27 11.93
CA LYS A 95 9.21 -1.96 12.11
C LYS A 95 10.10 -2.83 11.22
N ASN A 96 9.93 -4.15 11.30
CA ASN A 96 10.72 -5.09 10.50
C ASN A 96 10.40 -4.94 9.01
N PHE A 97 9.13 -4.73 8.65
CA PHE A 97 8.73 -4.49 7.27
C PHE A 97 9.41 -3.25 6.68
N MET A 98 9.41 -2.12 7.39
CA MET A 98 10.02 -0.88 6.94
C MET A 98 11.55 -1.01 6.79
N GLN A 99 12.21 -1.73 7.70
CA GLN A 99 13.64 -2.05 7.57
C GLN A 99 13.94 -2.90 6.33
N GLU A 100 13.13 -3.93 6.07
CA GLU A 100 13.28 -4.76 4.87
C GLU A 100 12.98 -3.99 3.58
N LEU A 101 11.99 -3.08 3.61
CA LEU A 101 11.67 -2.21 2.50
C LEU A 101 12.86 -1.29 2.15
N MET A 102 13.49 -0.66 3.14
CA MET A 102 14.69 0.14 2.94
C MET A 102 15.85 -0.71 2.38
N ARG A 103 16.07 -1.91 2.93
CA ARG A 103 17.10 -2.85 2.44
C ARG A 103 16.87 -3.32 1.02
N SER A 104 15.61 -3.39 0.57
CA SER A 104 15.28 -3.72 -0.81
C SER A 104 15.64 -2.62 -1.82
N GLY A 105 16.01 -1.43 -1.34
CA GLY A 105 16.34 -0.29 -2.19
C GLY A 105 15.13 0.40 -2.79
N TYR A 106 13.95 0.26 -2.19
CA TYR A 106 12.76 0.98 -2.63
C TYR A 106 12.95 2.49 -2.44
N ASP A 107 12.84 3.25 -3.52
CA ASP A 107 13.19 4.67 -3.60
C ASP A 107 12.02 5.55 -4.07
N LYS A 108 10.79 5.03 -4.01
CA LYS A 108 9.57 5.76 -4.40
C LYS A 108 8.86 6.30 -3.17
N THR A 109 7.55 6.51 -3.25
CA THR A 109 6.79 7.22 -2.22
C THR A 109 5.99 6.26 -1.35
N VAL A 110 5.82 6.65 -0.09
CA VAL A 110 4.89 6.01 0.84
C VAL A 110 3.99 7.07 1.46
N THR A 111 2.79 6.71 1.87
CA THR A 111 1.89 7.59 2.62
C THR A 111 1.30 6.83 3.78
N ILE A 112 1.20 7.49 4.93
CA ILE A 112 0.46 6.94 6.07
C ILE A 112 -1.02 7.20 5.78
N GLU A 113 -1.81 6.15 5.67
CA GLU A 113 -3.25 6.28 5.45
C GLU A 113 -3.99 6.17 6.78
N LEU A 114 -4.63 7.26 7.20
CA LEU A 114 -5.51 7.28 8.35
C LEU A 114 -6.89 7.72 7.88
N VAL A 115 -7.90 6.93 8.19
CA VAL A 115 -9.27 7.13 7.71
C VAL A 115 -10.18 7.71 8.80
N THR A 116 -11.47 7.38 8.76
CA THR A 116 -12.53 7.99 9.57
C THR A 116 -12.39 7.81 11.08
N LYS A 117 -11.68 6.78 11.56
CA LYS A 117 -11.48 6.50 13.01
C LYS A 117 -10.77 7.63 13.77
N TYR A 118 -10.04 8.51 13.07
CA TYR A 118 -9.14 9.49 13.68
C TYR A 118 -9.59 10.94 13.49
N LEU A 119 -10.82 11.16 13.02
CA LEU A 119 -11.36 12.49 12.70
C LEU A 119 -11.57 13.41 13.90
N ASN A 120 -11.69 12.85 15.11
CA ASN A 120 -11.85 13.65 16.33
C ASN A 120 -10.58 14.43 16.67
N GLU A 121 -9.38 13.89 16.39
CA GLU A 121 -8.09 14.50 16.71
C GLU A 121 -7.04 14.25 15.59
N PRO A 122 -7.29 14.69 14.34
CA PRO A 122 -6.54 14.22 13.16
C PRO A 122 -5.05 14.61 13.20
N SER A 123 -4.72 15.80 13.70
CA SER A 123 -3.32 16.23 13.81
C SER A 123 -2.53 15.45 14.87
N ILE A 124 -3.19 15.03 15.95
CA ILE A 124 -2.57 14.22 17.01
C ILE A 124 -2.25 12.84 16.46
N TYR A 125 -3.22 12.18 15.82
CA TYR A 125 -3.02 10.84 15.24
C TYR A 125 -2.03 10.85 14.07
N ALA A 126 -2.03 11.89 13.23
CA ALA A 126 -1.02 12.03 12.18
C ALA A 126 0.40 12.11 12.77
N LYS A 127 0.59 12.91 13.84
CA LYS A 127 1.89 12.99 14.52
C LYS A 127 2.28 11.65 15.14
N LEU A 128 1.37 11.00 15.85
CA LEU A 128 1.58 9.71 16.49
C LEU A 128 2.00 8.63 15.49
N ALA A 129 1.32 8.56 14.34
CA ALA A 129 1.64 7.62 13.29
C ALA A 129 3.06 7.83 12.71
N ILE A 130 3.44 9.10 12.48
CA ILE A 130 4.78 9.45 12.01
C ILE A 130 5.83 9.06 13.05
N ASP A 131 5.60 9.39 14.32
CA ASP A 131 6.54 9.10 15.40
C ASP A 131 6.73 7.58 15.54
N ASN A 132 5.64 6.80 15.56
CA ASN A 132 5.68 5.33 15.68
C ASN A 132 6.41 4.64 14.52
N LEU A 133 6.26 5.14 13.28
CA LEU A 133 7.03 4.62 12.15
C LEU A 133 8.53 4.99 12.26
N LYS A 134 8.86 6.17 12.78
CA LYS A 134 10.25 6.64 12.93
C LYS A 134 10.99 5.97 14.07
N GLU A 135 10.34 5.65 15.18
CA GLU A 135 10.99 4.97 16.32
C GLU A 135 11.59 3.59 15.96
N GLY A 136 11.17 3.01 14.81
CA GLY A 136 11.67 1.74 14.29
C GLY A 136 12.69 1.81 13.14
N LEU A 137 12.87 2.98 12.54
CA LEU A 137 13.73 3.25 11.38
C LEU A 137 15.14 3.67 11.83
#